data_AF-A0A1J5KHQ1-F1
#
_entry.id   AF-A0A1J5KHQ1-F1
#
_cell.length_a   1.000
_cell.length_b   1.000
_cell.length_c   1.000
_cell.angle_alpha   90.00
_cell.angle_beta   90.00
_cell.angle_gamma   90.00
#
_symmetry.space_group_name_H-M   'P 1'
#
loop_
_entity.id
_entity.type
_entity.pdbx_description
1 polymer ?
#
loop_
_entity_poly.entity_id
_entity_poly.type
_entity_poly.pdbx_seq_one_letter_code
_entity_poly.pdbx_strand_id
1 'polypeptide(L)'
;MKLFAIIASIVFSIIGAKLLVEDFLMIDKALGVQIGLKKFCEKKMRYPDAEEFSVLFPNIKKKDHWYYWISKDLSRATFQYPMTFPLPSAPGKTKLSEFIPIIYANAVVNPCKF
;
A
#
# COMPACT_ATOMS: atom_id res chain seq x y z
N MET A 1 30.90 0.69 -27.62
CA MET A 1 30.43 1.56 -26.50
C MET A 1 29.08 2.22 -26.75
N LYS A 2 28.84 2.93 -27.87
CA LYS A 2 27.54 3.59 -28.14
C LYS A 2 26.36 2.63 -28.19
N LEU A 3 26.49 1.50 -28.90
CA LEU A 3 25.42 0.49 -29.00
C LEU A 3 25.06 -0.13 -27.65
N PHE A 4 26.06 -0.45 -26.82
CA PHE A 4 25.86 -0.99 -25.48
C PHE A 4 25.11 0.00 -24.57
N ALA A 5 25.47 1.29 -24.62
CA ALA A 5 24.76 2.33 -23.86
C ALA A 5 23.29 2.49 -24.30
N ILE A 6 23.02 2.37 -25.61
CA ILE A 6 21.65 2.40 -26.15
C ILE A 6 20.85 1.20 -25.66
N ILE A 7 21.42 -0.02 -25.75
CA ILE A 7 20.76 -1.24 -25.28
C ILE A 7 20.49 -1.15 -23.77
N ALA A 8 21.49 -0.74 -22.98
CA ALA A 8 21.34 -0.57 -21.54
C ALA A 8 20.21 0.43 -21.21
N SER A 9 20.18 1.59 -21.88
CA SER A 9 19.12 2.58 -21.71
C SER A 9 17.73 2.00 -21.96
N ILE A 10 17.55 1.28 -23.07
CA ILE A 10 16.26 0.63 -23.41
C ILE A 10 15.86 -0.38 -22.33
N VAL A 11 16.79 -1.24 -21.90
CA VAL A 11 16.51 -2.24 -20.87
C VAL A 11 16.11 -1.58 -19.55
N PHE A 12 16.85 -0.56 -19.10
CA PHE A 12 16.52 0.18 -17.89
C PHE A 12 15.19 0.92 -18.01
N SER A 13 14.86 1.51 -19.17
CA SER A 13 13.56 2.14 -19.40
C SER A 13 12.41 1.14 -19.33
N ILE A 14 12.55 -0.05 -19.92
CA ILE A 14 11.51 -1.09 -19.88
C ILE A 14 11.29 -1.61 -18.46
N ILE A 15 12.38 -1.90 -17.74
CA ILE A 15 12.30 -2.35 -16.34
C ILE A 15 11.67 -1.27 -15.47
N GLY A 16 12.11 -0.01 -15.60
CA GLY A 16 11.56 1.13 -14.87
C GLY A 16 10.08 1.34 -15.14
N ALA A 17 9.66 1.28 -16.41
CA ALA A 17 8.25 1.42 -16.79
C ALA A 17 7.39 0.29 -16.19
N LYS A 18 7.88 -0.94 -16.21
CA LYS A 18 7.18 -2.08 -15.60
C LYS A 18 6.99 -1.88 -14.09
N LEU A 19 8.05 -1.50 -13.38
CA LEU A 19 8.01 -1.25 -11.93
C LEU A 19 7.06 -0.09 -11.58
N LEU A 20 7.04 0.96 -12.40
CA LEU A 20 6.12 2.09 -12.24
C LEU A 20 4.65 1.67 -12.39
N VAL A 21 4.34 0.78 -13.35
CA VAL A 21 2.99 0.22 -13.52
C VAL A 21 2.59 -0.63 -12.31
N GLU A 22 3.50 -1.46 -11.80
CA GLU A 22 3.26 -2.25 -10.58
C GLU A 22 2.96 -1.35 -9.36
N ASP A 23 3.70 -0.25 -9.23
CA ASP A 23 3.49 0.76 -8.19
C ASP A 23 2.13 1.46 -8.32
N PHE A 24 1.68 1.81 -9.53
CA PHE A 24 0.33 2.37 -9.74
C PHE A 24 -0.77 1.38 -9.35
N LEU A 25 -0.62 0.10 -9.71
CA LEU A 25 -1.55 -0.95 -9.28
C LEU A 25 -1.56 -1.12 -7.75
N MET A 26 -0.41 -0.90 -7.10
CA MET A 26 -0.30 -0.92 -5.63
C MET A 26 -1.06 0.23 -4.99
N ILE A 27 -0.99 1.44 -5.56
CA ILE A 27 -1.76 2.60 -5.12
C ILE A 27 -3.27 2.32 -5.22
N ASP A 28 -3.73 1.77 -6.34
CA ASP A 28 -5.15 1.45 -6.53
C ASP A 28 -5.64 0.44 -5.48
N LYS A 29 -4.83 -0.58 -5.17
CA LYS A 29 -5.12 -1.51 -4.07
C LYS A 29 -5.19 -0.78 -2.72
N ALA A 30 -4.29 0.16 -2.45
CA ALA A 30 -4.26 0.94 -1.22
C ALA A 30 -5.48 1.83 -1.02
N LEU A 31 -5.93 2.46 -2.10
CA LEU A 31 -7.19 3.19 -2.12
C LEU A 31 -8.37 2.24 -1.85
N GLY A 32 -8.37 1.07 -2.48
CA GLY A 32 -9.36 0.02 -2.22
C GLY A 32 -9.44 -0.41 -0.75
N VAL A 33 -8.30 -0.61 -0.09
CA VAL A 33 -8.23 -0.92 1.35
C VAL A 33 -8.79 0.22 2.18
N GLN A 34 -8.37 1.46 1.91
CA GLN A 34 -8.83 2.62 2.67
C GLN A 34 -10.36 2.79 2.55
N ILE A 35 -10.92 2.62 1.36
CA ILE A 35 -12.36 2.66 1.11
C ILE A 35 -13.07 1.50 1.82
N GLY A 36 -12.54 0.28 1.74
CA GLY A 36 -13.14 -0.89 2.38
C GLY A 36 -13.12 -0.81 3.90
N LEU A 37 -12.03 -0.31 4.50
CA LEU A 37 -11.94 -0.01 5.93
C LEU A 37 -12.98 1.03 6.36
N LYS A 38 -13.15 2.10 5.57
CA LYS A 38 -14.19 3.11 5.82
C LYS A 38 -15.60 2.51 5.77
N LYS A 39 -15.93 1.75 4.72
CA LYS A 39 -17.23 1.07 4.57
C LYS A 39 -17.51 0.08 5.68
N PHE A 40 -16.50 -0.68 6.12
CA PHE A 40 -16.64 -1.60 7.23
C PHE A 40 -16.98 -0.84 8.52
N CYS A 41 -16.25 0.24 8.76
CA CYS A 41 -16.41 1.08 9.93
C CYS A 41 -17.78 1.80 9.95
N GLU A 42 -18.29 2.27 8.81
CA GLU A 42 -19.65 2.83 8.70
C GLU A 42 -20.74 1.79 9.05
N LYS A 43 -20.51 0.51 8.78
CA LYS A 43 -21.48 -0.56 9.06
C LYS A 43 -21.39 -1.14 10.47
N LYS A 44 -20.18 -1.20 11.04
CA LYS A 44 -19.89 -1.91 12.29
C LYS A 44 -19.51 -0.97 13.44
N MET A 45 -19.37 0.33 13.17
CA MET A 45 -18.93 1.37 14.12
C MET A 45 -17.55 1.09 14.72
N ARG A 46 -16.71 0.34 14.01
CA ARG A 46 -15.34 -0.04 14.40
C ARG A 46 -14.56 -0.52 13.17
N TYR A 47 -13.24 -0.55 13.26
CA TYR A 47 -12.41 -1.22 12.24
C TYR A 47 -12.42 -2.75 12.38
N PRO A 48 -12.11 -3.49 11.30
CA PRO A 48 -11.99 -4.93 11.35
C PRO A 48 -10.78 -5.33 12.22
N ASP A 49 -10.90 -6.45 12.93
CA ASP A 49 -9.72 -7.07 13.54
C ASP A 49 -8.82 -7.73 12.46
N ALA A 50 -7.72 -8.35 12.89
CA ALA A 50 -6.76 -8.95 11.96
C ALA A 50 -7.33 -10.14 11.16
N GLU A 51 -8.32 -10.86 11.71
CA GLU A 51 -8.97 -12.00 11.05
C GLU A 51 -10.00 -11.51 10.04
N GLU A 52 -10.89 -10.60 10.47
CA GLU A 52 -11.87 -9.93 9.60
C GLU A 52 -11.18 -9.19 8.44
N PHE A 53 -10.05 -8.52 8.70
CA PHE A 53 -9.26 -7.88 7.65
C PHE A 53 -8.76 -8.89 6.62
N SER A 54 -8.31 -10.07 7.08
CA SER A 54 -7.81 -11.12 6.19
C SER A 54 -8.92 -11.74 5.34
N VAL A 55 -10.16 -11.76 5.84
CA VAL A 55 -11.35 -12.17 5.07
C VAL A 55 -11.80 -11.09 4.08
N LEU A 56 -11.75 -9.82 4.47
CA LEU A 56 -12.11 -8.68 3.61
C LEU A 56 -11.12 -8.50 2.46
N PHE A 57 -9.84 -8.75 2.72
CA PHE A 57 -8.75 -8.52 1.77
C PHE A 57 -7.81 -9.74 1.66
N PRO A 58 -8.30 -10.89 1.16
CA PRO A 58 -7.57 -12.17 1.21
C PRO A 58 -6.27 -12.17 0.39
N ASN A 59 -6.19 -11.33 -0.64
CA ASN A 59 -5.05 -11.28 -1.54
C ASN A 59 -3.91 -10.36 -1.07
N ILE A 60 -4.14 -9.54 -0.04
CA ILE A 60 -3.21 -8.48 0.38
C ILE A 60 -2.04 -9.05 1.19
N LYS A 61 -2.31 -9.92 2.16
CA LYS A 61 -1.28 -10.52 3.02
C LYS A 61 -0.40 -11.54 2.29
N LYS A 62 -0.93 -12.24 1.29
CA LYS A 62 -0.27 -13.41 0.68
C LYS A 62 0.75 -13.09 -0.39
N LYS A 63 0.61 -11.96 -1.10
CA LYS A 63 1.45 -11.65 -2.28
C LYS A 63 2.27 -10.39 -2.16
N ASP A 64 1.78 -9.39 -1.43
CA ASP A 64 2.23 -8.02 -1.66
C ASP A 64 3.08 -7.45 -0.51
N HIS A 65 3.46 -8.26 0.50
CA HIS A 65 4.20 -7.83 1.71
C HIS A 65 3.51 -6.69 2.50
N TRP A 66 2.18 -6.75 2.58
CA TRP A 66 1.41 -5.78 3.33
C TRP A 66 1.34 -6.14 4.81
N TYR A 67 1.31 -5.11 5.62
CA TYR A 67 1.10 -5.23 7.04
C TYR A 67 -0.12 -4.43 7.47
N TYR A 68 -0.86 -5.00 8.41
CA TYR A 68 -2.04 -4.39 8.99
C TYR A 68 -1.94 -4.46 10.51
N TRP A 69 -2.12 -3.33 11.17
CA TRP A 69 -2.18 -3.22 12.62
C TRP A 69 -3.44 -2.49 13.03
N ILE A 70 -4.01 -2.93 14.13
CA ILE A 70 -5.20 -2.33 14.71
C ILE A 70 -4.94 -2.00 16.17
N SER A 71 -5.46 -0.86 16.61
CA SER A 71 -5.50 -0.47 18.02
C SER A 71 -6.43 -1.40 18.82
N LYS A 72 -6.16 -1.60 20.11
CA LYS A 72 -6.93 -2.53 20.96
C LYS A 72 -8.41 -2.15 21.08
N ASP A 73 -8.72 -0.86 21.00
CA ASP A 73 -10.06 -0.28 21.03
C ASP A 73 -10.73 -0.25 19.65
N LEU A 74 -10.09 -0.79 18.60
CA LEU A 74 -10.58 -0.87 17.22
C LEU A 74 -10.94 0.51 16.62
N SER A 75 -10.42 1.60 17.18
CA SER A 75 -10.70 2.99 16.80
C SER A 75 -9.77 3.53 15.72
N ARG A 76 -8.61 2.88 15.58
CA ARG A 76 -7.52 3.25 14.66
C ARG A 76 -6.93 2.02 14.01
N ALA A 77 -6.86 2.05 12.67
CA ALA A 77 -6.22 1.04 11.85
C ALA A 77 -5.02 1.64 11.12
N THR A 78 -3.95 0.88 10.98
CA THR A 78 -2.78 1.27 10.18
C THR A 78 -2.48 0.16 9.22
N PHE A 79 -2.21 0.51 7.97
CA PHE A 79 -1.68 -0.45 6.99
C PHE A 79 -0.41 0.10 6.37
N GLN A 80 0.50 -0.82 6.02
CA GLN A 80 1.74 -0.53 5.33
C GLN A 80 1.86 -1.40 4.09
N TYR A 81 2.46 -0.83 3.06
CA TYR A 81 2.70 -1.50 1.80
C TYR A 81 4.00 -0.99 1.15
N PRO A 82 4.74 -1.87 0.45
CA PRO A 82 5.95 -1.49 -0.24
C PRO A 82 5.64 -0.86 -1.60
N MET A 83 6.54 0.02 -2.03
CA MET A 83 6.59 0.59 -3.38
C MET A 83 8.05 0.66 -3.84
N THR A 84 8.24 0.71 -5.16
CA THR A 84 9.56 0.87 -5.76
C THR A 84 9.97 2.34 -5.83
N PHE A 85 9.03 3.22 -6.18
CA PHE A 85 9.23 4.65 -6.38
C PHE A 85 8.42 5.49 -5.37
N PRO A 86 8.93 6.67 -4.97
CA PRO A 86 8.20 7.58 -4.08
C PRO A 86 7.18 8.36 -4.91
N LEU A 87 5.99 7.79 -5.09
CA LEU A 87 4.88 8.46 -5.78
C LEU A 87 4.05 9.31 -4.81
N PRO A 88 3.90 10.63 -5.04
CA PRO A 88 3.18 11.53 -4.12
C PRO A 88 1.67 11.24 -4.07
N SER A 89 1.11 10.54 -5.05
CA SER A 89 -0.30 10.14 -5.12
C SER A 89 -0.65 8.94 -4.22
N ALA A 90 0.34 8.24 -3.67
CA ALA A 90 0.13 7.05 -2.87
C ALA A 90 -0.38 7.40 -1.46
N PRO A 91 -1.44 6.73 -0.95
CA PRO A 91 -2.02 7.03 0.35
C PRO A 91 -1.10 6.63 1.51
N GLY A 92 -0.77 7.60 2.36
CA GLY A 92 0.08 7.42 3.53
C GLY A 92 1.30 8.34 3.52
N LYS A 93 2.17 8.20 4.52
CA LYS A 93 3.47 8.86 4.54
C LYS A 93 4.55 7.87 4.15
N THR A 94 5.51 8.33 3.37
CA THR A 94 6.71 7.55 3.04
C THR A 94 7.76 7.68 4.13
N LYS A 95 8.52 6.60 4.31
CA LYS A 95 9.90 6.71 4.77
C LYS A 95 10.79 6.12 3.69
N LEU A 96 11.74 6.92 3.22
CA LEU A 96 12.86 6.43 2.41
C LEU A 96 13.79 5.67 3.35
N SER A 97 14.04 4.41 3.05
CA SER A 97 15.11 3.62 3.68
C SER A 97 16.13 3.30 2.62
N GLU A 98 17.41 3.50 2.93
CA GLU A 98 18.52 3.20 2.00
C GLU A 98 18.71 1.69 1.77
N PHE A 99 18.02 0.84 2.54
CA PHE A 99 18.20 -0.61 2.55
C PHE A 99 16.91 -1.42 2.31
N ILE A 100 15.75 -0.76 2.12
CA ILE A 100 14.43 -1.38 2.02
C ILE A 100 13.61 -0.66 0.94
N PRO A 101 12.77 -1.35 0.13
CA PRO A 101 11.79 -0.70 -0.74
C PRO A 101 11.02 0.41 -0.01
N ILE A 102 10.57 1.42 -0.75
CA ILE A 102 9.90 2.60 -0.20
C ILE A 102 8.62 2.14 0.50
N ILE A 103 8.57 2.26 1.82
CA ILE A 103 7.42 1.83 2.60
C ILE A 103 6.49 3.02 2.78
N TYR A 104 5.25 2.85 2.31
CA TYR A 104 4.15 3.73 2.64
C TYR A 104 3.44 3.20 3.87
N ALA A 105 3.24 4.07 4.86
CA ALA A 105 2.45 3.80 6.05
C ALA A 105 1.27 4.73 6.10
N ASN A 106 0.06 4.18 6.11
CA ASN A 106 -1.16 4.96 6.24
C ASN A 106 -1.89 4.60 7.53
N ALA A 107 -2.10 5.60 8.38
CA ALA A 107 -2.94 5.49 9.57
C ALA A 107 -4.34 5.99 9.23
N VAL A 108 -5.32 5.09 9.20
CA VAL A 108 -6.73 5.43 9.07
C VAL A 108 -7.30 5.61 10.47
N VAL A 109 -7.48 6.87 10.84
CA VAL A 109 -8.08 7.27 12.12
C VAL A 109 -9.51 7.68 11.84
N ASN A 110 -10.47 6.80 12.14
CA ASN A 110 -11.89 7.12 12.11
C ASN A 110 -12.65 6.20 13.07
N PRO A 111 -12.95 6.65 14.30
CA PRO A 111 -13.81 5.90 15.21
C PRO A 111 -15.25 6.18 14.82
N CYS A 112 -15.74 5.54 13.75
CA CYS A 112 -17.02 5.85 13.09
C CYS A 112 -18.15 6.18 14.08
N LYS A 113 -18.27 7.49 14.36
CA LYS A 113 -19.27 8.23 15.14
C LYS A 113 -19.01 9.71 14.86
N PHE A 114 -19.91 10.33 14.12
CA PHE A 114 -20.33 11.71 14.33
C PHE A 114 -21.77 11.65 14.83
#